data_AF-A0A2N0R054-F1
#
_entry.id   AF-A0A2N0R054-F1
#
_cell.length_a   1.000
_cell.length_b   1.000
_cell.length_c   1.000
_cell.angle_alpha   90.00
_cell.angle_beta   90.00
_cell.angle_gamma   90.00
#
_symmetry.space_group_name_H-M   'P 1'
#
loop_
_entity.id
_entity.type
_entity.pdbx_description
1 polymer ?
#
loop_
_entity_poly.entity_id
_entity_poly.type
_entity_poly.pdbx_seq_one_letter_code
_entity_poly.pdbx_strand_id
1 'polypeptide(L)'
;MNLRKLIVYGSKITLIHLSTGKYLSIKGVKYDFGSNNQQYMVICSDLEIDSENDVWILVETNGKGKNEVDPVPLNNIGVTLRPGEIGVDDEWLIRRYNPTTSYDTGHLMNGDIIGLFHNKTNKSALYSHAVLLGDGSQEVSCSGDGSESNNKWRIELVN
;
A
#
# COMPACT_ATOMS: atom_id res chain seq x y z
N MET A 1 -19.49 15.88 -12.92
CA MET A 1 -18.09 15.44 -12.71
C MET A 1 -17.99 14.92 -11.30
N ASN A 2 -17.74 13.63 -11.10
CA ASN A 2 -17.47 13.12 -9.75
C ASN A 2 -16.06 13.58 -9.38
N LEU A 3 -15.96 14.55 -8.47
CA LEU A 3 -14.70 14.95 -7.86
C LEU A 3 -14.18 13.74 -7.07
N ARG A 4 -13.02 13.21 -7.46
CA ARG A 4 -12.30 12.25 -6.62
C ARG A 4 -11.89 12.96 -5.33
N LYS A 5 -12.04 12.26 -4.19
CA LYS A 5 -11.60 12.77 -2.89
C LYS A 5 -10.08 12.81 -2.84
N LEU A 6 -9.52 13.88 -2.28
CA LEU A 6 -8.09 14.02 -2.04
C LEU A 6 -7.67 13.09 -0.91
N ILE A 7 -6.53 12.42 -1.06
CA ILE A 7 -5.93 11.63 0.01
C ILE A 7 -4.88 12.48 0.72
N VAL A 8 -4.99 12.52 2.05
CA VAL A 8 -4.13 13.30 2.95
C VAL A 8 -3.40 12.38 3.93
N TYR A 9 -2.33 12.84 4.55
CA TYR A 9 -1.71 12.09 5.65
C TYR A 9 -2.70 11.87 6.80
N GLY A 10 -2.62 10.70 7.44
CA GLY A 10 -3.60 10.24 8.43
C GLY A 10 -4.84 9.56 7.83
N SER A 11 -5.03 9.61 6.50
CA SER A 11 -6.14 8.91 5.86
C SER A 11 -6.05 7.41 6.09
N LYS A 12 -7.19 6.81 6.46
CA LYS A 12 -7.39 5.35 6.40
C LYS A 12 -7.71 4.96 4.97
N ILE A 13 -6.99 3.96 4.47
CA ILE A 13 -7.10 3.50 3.09
C ILE A 13 -7.15 1.97 3.02
N THR A 14 -7.68 1.47 1.92
CA THR A 14 -7.47 0.10 1.46
C THR A 14 -6.68 0.08 0.17
N LEU A 15 -5.98 -1.02 -0.07
CA LEU A 15 -5.24 -1.28 -1.31
C LEU A 15 -5.82 -2.52 -1.97
N ILE A 16 -6.46 -2.33 -3.12
CA ILE A 16 -7.12 -3.41 -3.87
C ILE A 16 -6.20 -3.84 -4.99
N HIS A 17 -5.84 -5.11 -5.01
CA HIS A 17 -5.02 -5.69 -6.05
C HIS A 17 -5.80 -5.75 -7.37
N LEU A 18 -5.33 -5.06 -8.42
CA LEU A 18 -6.14 -4.88 -9.62
C LEU A 18 -6.39 -6.15 -10.43
N SER A 19 -5.49 -7.13 -10.37
CA SER A 19 -5.65 -8.36 -11.16
C SER A 19 -6.57 -9.38 -10.50
N THR A 20 -6.70 -9.37 -9.17
CA THR A 20 -7.50 -10.35 -8.43
C THR A 20 -8.71 -9.75 -7.72
N GLY A 21 -8.75 -8.43 -7.54
CA GLY A 21 -9.77 -7.74 -6.73
C GLY A 21 -9.60 -7.93 -5.22
N LYS A 22 -8.56 -8.65 -4.78
CA LYS A 22 -8.31 -8.93 -3.37
C LYS A 22 -7.69 -7.75 -2.64
N TYR A 23 -7.94 -7.65 -1.34
CA TYR A 23 -7.36 -6.61 -0.50
C TYR A 23 -5.94 -6.97 -0.03
N LEU A 24 -5.05 -5.97 0.01
CA LEU A 24 -3.77 -6.08 0.69
C LEU A 24 -4.04 -6.12 2.20
N SER A 25 -3.58 -7.18 2.84
CA SER A 25 -3.97 -7.55 4.18
C SER A 25 -2.79 -8.01 5.01
N ILE A 26 -2.87 -7.81 6.32
CA ILE A 26 -1.99 -8.48 7.27
C ILE A 26 -2.55 -9.86 7.61
N LYS A 27 -1.71 -10.88 7.44
CA LYS A 27 -1.97 -12.19 8.01
C LYS A 27 -1.47 -12.18 9.45
N GLY A 28 -2.26 -12.71 10.38
CA GLY A 28 -1.92 -12.85 11.81
C GLY A 28 -0.71 -13.75 12.13
N VAL A 29 0.16 -14.00 11.15
CA VAL A 29 1.41 -14.74 11.26
C VAL A 29 2.56 -13.74 11.17
N LYS A 30 3.50 -13.82 12.12
CA LYS A 30 4.75 -13.03 12.11
C LYS A 30 5.90 -13.89 11.62
N TYR A 31 6.70 -13.35 10.72
CA TYR A 31 8.03 -13.88 10.43
C TYR A 31 8.98 -13.49 11.56
N ASP A 32 9.68 -14.48 12.11
CA ASP A 32 10.73 -14.29 13.11
C ASP A 32 12.08 -14.18 12.40
N PHE A 33 12.61 -12.97 12.28
CA PHE A 33 13.96 -12.71 11.78
C PHE A 33 14.96 -12.51 12.92
N GLY A 34 14.64 -12.98 14.13
CA GLY A 34 15.45 -12.85 15.34
C GLY A 34 14.76 -11.99 16.40
N SER A 35 15.35 -11.98 17.60
CA SER A 35 14.77 -11.49 18.86
C SER A 35 14.20 -10.06 18.86
N ASN A 36 14.51 -9.23 17.87
CA ASN A 36 14.02 -7.85 17.74
C ASN A 36 13.48 -7.51 16.34
N ASN A 37 13.24 -8.49 15.47
CA ASN A 37 12.78 -8.25 14.10
C ASN A 37 11.66 -9.22 13.73
N GLN A 38 10.47 -8.96 14.27
CA GLN A 38 9.25 -9.67 13.91
C GLN A 38 8.42 -8.80 12.97
N GLN A 39 8.12 -9.31 11.78
CA GLN A 39 7.31 -8.61 10.78
C GLN A 39 6.07 -9.43 10.49
N TYR A 40 4.92 -8.77 10.39
CA TYR A 40 3.70 -9.43 9.94
C TYR A 40 3.84 -9.85 8.47
N MET A 41 3.36 -11.04 8.15
CA MET A 41 3.23 -11.45 6.76
C MET A 41 2.11 -10.63 6.10
N VAL A 42 2.43 -10.00 4.96
CA VAL A 42 1.46 -9.29 4.14
C VAL A 42 1.01 -10.23 3.01
N ILE A 43 -0.29 -10.22 2.71
CA ILE A 43 -0.92 -11.06 1.70
C ILE A 43 -1.96 -10.29 0.89
N CYS A 44 -2.42 -10.87 -0.22
CA CYS A 44 -3.75 -10.59 -0.74
C CYS A 44 -4.73 -11.61 -0.13
N SER A 45 -5.66 -11.16 0.71
CA SER A 45 -6.58 -12.03 1.46
C SER A 45 -7.81 -12.41 0.63
N ASP A 46 -8.86 -11.61 0.73
CA ASP A 46 -10.21 -11.90 0.28
C ASP A 46 -10.78 -10.76 -0.59
N LEU A 47 -11.98 -11.01 -1.12
CA LEU A 47 -12.75 -10.06 -1.93
C LEU A 47 -13.61 -9.12 -1.08
N GLU A 48 -13.78 -9.43 0.20
CA GLU A 48 -14.49 -8.60 1.16
C GLU A 48 -13.48 -7.92 2.09
N ILE A 49 -13.76 -6.66 2.45
CA ILE A 49 -12.88 -5.87 3.30
C ILE A 49 -12.96 -6.34 4.75
N ASP A 50 -11.78 -6.62 5.33
CA ASP A 50 -11.57 -6.77 6.76
C ASP A 50 -11.12 -5.43 7.37
N SER A 51 -11.92 -4.87 8.27
CA SER A 51 -11.64 -3.56 8.88
C SER A 51 -10.41 -3.52 9.80
N GLU A 52 -9.93 -4.68 10.24
CA GLU A 52 -8.76 -4.82 11.11
C GLU A 52 -7.49 -5.04 10.29
N ASN A 53 -7.54 -5.91 9.28
CA ASN A 53 -6.35 -6.38 8.57
C ASN A 53 -6.11 -5.72 7.22
N ASP A 54 -7.13 -5.13 6.59
CA ASP A 54 -7.03 -4.56 5.23
C ASP A 54 -6.92 -3.02 5.23
N VAL A 55 -7.03 -2.40 6.41
CA VAL A 55 -7.02 -0.95 6.57
C VAL A 55 -5.63 -0.46 6.97
N TRP A 56 -5.12 0.47 6.16
CA TRP A 56 -3.80 1.05 6.32
C TRP A 56 -3.90 2.54 6.58
N ILE A 57 -2.97 3.09 7.36
CA ILE A 57 -2.87 4.54 7.59
C ILE A 57 -1.68 5.07 6.81
N LEU A 58 -1.89 6.12 6.02
CA LEU A 58 -0.80 6.83 5.36
C LEU A 58 -0.11 7.80 6.31
N VAL A 59 1.14 7.51 6.65
CA VAL A 59 1.99 8.39 7.49
C VAL A 59 3.20 8.90 6.72
N GLU A 60 3.68 10.10 7.08
CA GLU A 60 4.91 10.67 6.52
C GLU A 60 6.15 10.03 7.19
N THR A 61 7.10 9.56 6.39
CA THR A 61 8.32 8.91 6.93
C THR A 61 9.42 9.88 7.38
N ASN A 62 9.46 11.10 6.86
CA ASN A 62 10.59 12.01 7.05
C ASN A 62 10.55 12.86 8.34
N GLY A 63 9.62 12.59 9.25
CA GLY A 63 9.49 13.33 10.52
C GLY A 63 9.32 14.85 10.35
N LYS A 64 8.96 15.31 9.14
CA LYS A 64 8.85 16.73 8.80
C LYS A 64 7.47 17.27 9.17
N GLY A 65 6.98 16.94 10.36
CA GLY A 65 5.86 17.63 11.01
C GLY A 65 4.71 18.05 10.09
N LYS A 66 4.37 17.25 9.07
CA LYS A 66 3.18 17.52 8.26
C LYS A 66 1.97 17.18 9.11
N ASN A 67 0.99 18.07 9.07
CA ASN A 67 -0.22 17.88 9.86
C ASN A 67 -1.05 16.75 9.23
N GLU A 68 -1.80 16.01 10.05
CA GLU A 68 -2.80 15.00 9.66
C GLU A 68 -3.96 15.64 8.88
N VAL A 69 -3.68 16.20 7.71
CA VAL A 69 -4.59 16.90 6.79
C VAL A 69 -3.86 17.35 5.53
N ASP A 70 -2.53 17.31 5.49
CA ASP A 70 -1.78 17.73 4.32
C ASP A 70 -1.95 16.74 3.16
N PRO A 71 -2.14 17.22 1.92
CA PRO A 71 -2.22 16.37 0.73
C PRO A 71 -0.96 15.51 0.58
N VAL A 72 -1.12 14.27 0.09
CA VAL A 72 0.02 13.38 -0.20
C VAL A 72 0.50 13.62 -1.63
N PRO A 73 1.67 14.26 -1.88
CA PRO A 73 2.23 14.37 -3.22
C PRO A 73 2.51 13.02 -3.88
N LEU A 74 2.35 13.00 -5.20
CA LEU A 74 2.44 11.78 -6.01
C LEU A 74 3.86 11.23 -6.19
N ASN A 75 4.87 12.08 -6.02
CA ASN A 75 6.28 11.75 -6.23
C ASN A 75 7.05 12.05 -4.95
N ASN A 76 7.70 11.02 -4.39
CA ASN A 76 8.71 11.10 -3.32
C ASN A 76 8.21 11.18 -1.87
N ILE A 77 7.16 10.45 -1.53
CA ILE A 77 6.81 10.27 -0.12
C ILE A 77 6.94 8.80 0.23
N GLY A 78 7.86 8.54 1.16
CA GLY A 78 7.80 7.34 1.96
C GLY A 78 6.49 7.36 2.73
N VAL A 79 5.64 6.38 2.45
CA VAL A 79 4.47 6.06 3.23
C VAL A 79 4.83 4.82 4.03
N THR A 80 4.52 4.83 5.31
CA THR A 80 4.49 3.58 6.07
C THR A 80 3.07 3.06 6.00
N LEU A 81 2.93 1.80 5.59
CA LEU A 81 1.69 1.06 5.71
C LEU A 81 1.74 0.33 7.06
N ARG A 82 0.99 0.83 8.05
CA ARG A 82 1.02 0.28 9.42
C ARG A 82 -0.20 -0.59 9.75
N PRO A 83 -0.02 -1.87 10.10
CA PRO A 83 -0.92 -2.61 10.98
C PRO A 83 -0.75 -2.16 12.42
N GLY A 84 -1.41 -1.10 12.86
CA GLY A 84 -1.39 -0.71 14.28
C GLY A 84 -0.04 -0.22 14.83
N GLU A 85 0.14 -0.36 16.15
CA GLU A 85 1.20 0.30 16.94
C GLU A 85 2.48 -0.54 17.10
N ILE A 86 3.58 0.00 16.56
CA ILE A 86 5.00 -0.22 16.86
C ILE A 86 5.66 -1.46 16.22
N GLY A 87 6.64 -1.19 15.34
CA GLY A 87 7.75 -2.11 15.04
C GLY A 87 8.30 -2.00 13.63
N VAL A 88 9.34 -1.16 13.46
CA VAL A 88 10.15 -0.93 12.24
C VAL A 88 9.34 -0.67 10.97
N ASP A 89 9.05 0.61 10.74
CA ASP A 89 8.37 1.08 9.53
C ASP A 89 9.18 0.78 8.27
N ASP A 90 8.64 -0.07 7.37
CA ASP A 90 9.14 -0.15 6.01
C ASP A 90 8.60 1.04 5.21
N GLU A 91 9.51 1.83 4.67
CA GLU A 91 9.17 3.02 3.89
C GLU A 91 8.91 2.63 2.42
N TRP A 92 7.71 2.94 1.95
CA TRP A 92 7.28 2.67 0.58
C TRP A 92 7.07 3.96 -0.19
N LEU A 93 7.54 4.02 -1.43
CA LEU A 93 7.26 5.09 -2.38
C LEU A 93 6.01 4.73 -3.18
N ILE A 94 5.00 5.59 -3.12
CA ILE A 94 3.83 5.51 -4.01
C ILE A 94 4.19 6.14 -5.35
N ARG A 95 3.85 5.47 -6.46
CA ARG A 95 3.88 6.07 -7.80
C ARG A 95 2.62 5.72 -8.57
N ARG A 96 2.01 6.69 -9.26
CA ARG A 96 0.83 6.47 -10.11
C ARG A 96 1.25 5.83 -11.43
N TYR A 97 0.53 4.81 -11.90
CA TYR A 97 0.76 4.20 -13.21
C TYR A 97 0.22 5.05 -14.38
N ASN A 98 -0.80 5.88 -14.13
CA ASN A 98 -1.40 6.75 -15.14
C ASN A 98 -1.19 8.23 -14.78
N PRO A 99 -0.12 8.88 -15.26
CA PRO A 99 0.13 10.30 -14.98
C PRO A 99 -0.90 11.22 -15.68
N THR A 100 -1.38 10.84 -16.87
CA THR A 100 -2.36 11.61 -17.65
C THR A 100 -3.79 11.27 -17.24
N THR A 101 -4.23 11.86 -16.13
CA THR A 101 -5.65 11.95 -15.81
C THR A 101 -6.13 13.38 -16.05
N SER A 102 -7.42 13.58 -16.37
CA SER A 102 -7.99 14.92 -16.58
C SER A 102 -7.98 15.81 -15.32
N TYR A 103 -7.51 15.27 -14.19
CA TYR A 103 -7.44 15.92 -12.89
C TYR A 103 -6.01 15.87 -12.33
N ASP A 104 -4.97 15.93 -13.17
CA ASP A 104 -3.58 15.88 -12.68
C ASP A 104 -3.30 17.02 -11.67
N THR A 105 -3.43 16.70 -10.38
CA THR A 105 -3.31 17.62 -9.27
C THR A 105 -1.91 17.62 -8.66
N GLY A 106 -1.02 16.71 -9.09
CA GLY A 106 0.23 16.42 -8.40
C GLY A 106 0.08 15.70 -7.05
N HIS A 107 -1.15 15.38 -6.64
CA HIS A 107 -1.47 14.76 -5.35
C HIS A 107 -2.23 13.44 -5.54
N LEU A 108 -2.12 12.56 -4.54
CA LEU A 108 -2.78 11.26 -4.51
C LEU A 108 -4.30 11.43 -4.30
N MET A 109 -5.09 10.73 -5.11
CA MET A 109 -6.54 10.83 -5.12
C MET A 109 -7.17 9.45 -4.88
N ASN A 110 -8.35 9.44 -4.28
CA ASN A 110 -9.17 8.25 -4.13
C ASN A 110 -9.44 7.57 -5.48
N GLY A 111 -9.21 6.27 -5.54
CA GLY A 111 -9.35 5.42 -6.73
C GLY A 111 -8.16 5.43 -7.67
N ASP A 112 -7.04 6.07 -7.31
CA ASP A 112 -5.84 6.07 -8.15
C ASP A 112 -5.24 4.67 -8.28
N ILE A 113 -4.64 4.41 -9.44
CA ILE A 113 -3.89 3.18 -9.69
C ILE A 113 -2.41 3.46 -9.42
N ILE A 114 -1.86 2.77 -8.44
CA ILE A 114 -0.51 2.99 -7.92
C ILE A 114 0.33 1.72 -7.92
N GLY A 115 1.65 1.90 -7.87
CA GLY A 115 2.63 0.90 -7.45
C GLY A 115 3.29 1.33 -6.14
N LEU A 116 3.68 0.35 -5.33
CA LEU A 116 4.32 0.54 -4.02
C LEU A 116 5.78 0.08 -4.09
N PHE A 117 6.74 1.01 -4.16
CA PHE A 117 8.15 0.70 -4.37
C PHE A 117 8.93 0.82 -3.07
N HIS A 118 9.79 -0.14 -2.75
CA HIS A 118 10.56 -0.06 -1.51
C HIS A 118 11.63 1.05 -1.59
N ASN A 119 11.67 1.97 -0.62
CA ASN A 119 12.47 3.20 -0.69
C ASN A 119 13.99 2.93 -0.80
N LYS A 120 14.53 2.05 0.06
CA LYS A 120 15.99 1.83 0.15
C LYS A 120 16.59 1.16 -1.08
N THR A 121 15.83 0.25 -1.70
CA THR A 121 16.33 -0.57 -2.80
C THR A 121 15.89 -0.04 -4.15
N ASN A 122 14.87 0.84 -4.18
CA ASN A 122 14.15 1.28 -5.40
C ASN A 122 13.78 0.08 -6.30
N LYS A 123 13.71 -1.12 -5.72
CA LYS A 123 13.35 -2.36 -6.41
C LYS A 123 11.84 -2.37 -6.63
N SER A 124 11.45 -3.23 -7.56
CA SER A 124 10.13 -3.29 -8.17
C SER A 124 8.98 -3.27 -7.17
N ALA A 125 7.85 -2.73 -7.63
CA ALA A 125 6.66 -2.55 -6.83
C ALA A 125 6.19 -3.85 -6.15
N LEU A 126 5.60 -3.71 -4.97
CA LEU A 126 4.92 -4.78 -4.23
C LEU A 126 3.98 -5.51 -5.19
N TYR A 127 4.19 -6.82 -5.34
CA TYR A 127 3.44 -7.66 -6.29
C TYR A 127 2.98 -8.92 -5.60
N SER A 128 1.87 -9.50 -6.06
CA SER A 128 1.39 -10.79 -5.54
C SER A 128 1.90 -11.97 -6.37
N HIS A 129 2.30 -13.06 -5.71
CA HIS A 129 2.57 -14.31 -6.39
C HIS A 129 1.29 -14.91 -7.00
N ALA A 130 1.43 -15.57 -8.16
CA ALA A 130 0.31 -16.28 -8.79
C ALA A 130 -0.13 -17.53 -8.00
N VAL A 131 0.76 -18.06 -7.15
CA VAL A 131 0.50 -19.25 -6.33
C VAL A 131 -0.36 -18.89 -5.12
N LEU A 132 -1.44 -19.64 -4.92
CA LEU A 132 -2.28 -19.52 -3.74
C LEU A 132 -1.71 -20.32 -2.57
N LEU A 133 -1.82 -19.78 -1.36
CA LEU A 133 -1.64 -20.52 -0.13
C LEU A 133 -2.84 -21.47 0.11
N GLY A 134 -2.70 -22.39 1.07
CA GLY A 134 -3.73 -23.41 1.35
C GLY A 134 -5.10 -22.85 1.79
N ASP A 135 -5.16 -21.59 2.20
CA ASP A 135 -6.39 -20.86 2.55
C ASP A 135 -6.88 -19.94 1.42
N GLY A 136 -6.28 -20.01 0.22
CA GLY A 136 -6.67 -19.20 -0.93
C GLY A 136 -6.08 -17.79 -0.96
N SER A 137 -5.36 -17.36 0.09
CA SER A 137 -4.62 -16.09 0.08
C SER A 137 -3.40 -16.14 -0.85
N GLN A 138 -2.87 -14.99 -1.24
CA GLN A 138 -1.65 -14.89 -2.06
C GLN A 138 -0.57 -14.15 -1.28
N GLU A 139 0.66 -14.68 -1.27
CA GLU A 139 1.80 -13.96 -0.72
C GLU A 139 2.15 -12.75 -1.60
N VAL A 140 2.52 -11.63 -0.96
CA VAL A 140 3.07 -10.47 -1.67
C VAL A 140 4.55 -10.32 -1.40
N SER A 141 5.30 -9.84 -2.39
CA SER A 141 6.75 -9.67 -2.30
C SER A 141 7.21 -8.35 -2.95
N CYS A 142 8.40 -7.89 -2.58
CA CYS A 142 9.07 -6.71 -3.15
C CYS A 142 10.28 -7.07 -4.03
N SER A 143 10.41 -8.35 -4.38
CA SER A 143 11.52 -8.93 -5.13
C SER A 143 11.28 -9.06 -6.64
N GLY A 144 10.15 -8.55 -7.15
CA GLY A 144 9.72 -8.77 -8.53
C GLY A 144 10.59 -8.03 -9.55
N ASP A 145 10.38 -8.31 -10.84
CA ASP A 145 11.13 -7.67 -11.92
C ASP A 145 10.49 -6.37 -12.45
N GLY A 146 9.30 -6.03 -11.94
CA GLY A 146 8.56 -4.80 -12.27
C GLY A 146 7.81 -4.85 -13.60
N SER A 147 7.86 -5.97 -14.32
CA SER A 147 7.22 -6.16 -15.63
C SER A 147 5.76 -6.62 -15.56
N GLU A 148 5.31 -7.06 -14.39
CA GLU A 148 4.08 -7.84 -14.23
C GLU A 148 2.83 -6.98 -13.95
N SER A 149 1.65 -7.48 -14.33
CA SER A 149 0.35 -6.81 -14.12
C SER A 149 -0.17 -6.85 -12.67
N ASN A 150 0.47 -7.66 -11.83
CA ASN A 150 0.14 -7.94 -10.42
C ASN A 150 0.83 -6.98 -9.42
N ASN A 151 1.42 -5.89 -9.91
CA ASN A 151 2.07 -4.86 -9.08
C ASN A 151 1.22 -3.58 -8.97
N LYS A 152 -0.02 -3.63 -9.50
CA LYS A 152 -0.91 -2.48 -9.57
C LYS A 152 -1.99 -2.60 -8.50
N TRP A 153 -2.09 -1.54 -7.71
CA TRP A 153 -3.02 -1.44 -6.60
C TRP A 153 -3.94 -0.25 -6.83
N ARG A 154 -5.23 -0.41 -6.57
CA ARG A 154 -6.15 0.72 -6.45
C ARG A 154 -6.19 1.15 -5.01
N ILE A 155 -5.93 2.43 -4.75
CA ILE A 155 -6.05 3.02 -3.42
C ILE A 155 -7.46 3.57 -3.21
N GLU A 156 -8.12 3.21 -2.12
CA GLU A 156 -9.45 3.73 -1.77
C GLU A 156 -9.50 4.19 -0.31
N LEU A 157 -10.21 5.28 -0.03
CA LEU A 157 -10.45 5.79 1.32
C LEU A 157 -11.49 4.93 2.04
N VAL A 158 -11.22 4.65 3.31
CA VAL A 158 -12.20 4.06 4.23
C VAL A 158 -12.92 5.21 4.94
N ASN A 159 -14.25 5.26 4.84
CA ASN A 159 -15.06 6.27 5.53
C ASN A 159 -15.39 5.82 6.97
#